data_AF-A0A8X8Z4F2-F1
#
_entry.id   AF-A0A8X8Z4F2-F1
#
_cell.length_a   1.000
_cell.length_b   1.000
_cell.length_c   1.000
_cell.angle_alpha   90.00
_cell.angle_beta   90.00
_cell.angle_gamma   90.00
#
_symmetry.space_group_name_H-M   'P 1'
#
loop_
_entity.id
_entity.type
_entity.pdbx_description
1 polymer ?
#
loop_
_entity_poly.entity_id
_entity_poly.type
_entity_poly.pdbx_seq_one_letter_code
_entity_poly.pdbx_strand_id
1 'polypeptide(L)' 'MEKAVINLEKKDSSLMLREISPPHKWDQDLDFHYLRLTLPGFISADITQHMDKYGHLVVRGSHDITEH' A
#
# COMPACT_ATOMS: atom_id res chain seq x y z
N MET A 1 13.68 -22.34 -26.41
CA MET A 1 14.07 -21.54 -25.24
C MET A 1 12.82 -20.86 -24.73
N GLU A 2 12.04 -21.60 -23.93
CA GLU A 2 10.76 -21.16 -23.40
C GLU A 2 10.99 -20.36 -22.12
N LYS A 3 10.38 -19.17 -22.06
CA LYS A 3 10.39 -18.33 -20.86
C LYS A 3 9.52 -19.03 -19.81
N ALA A 4 10.12 -19.37 -18.67
CA ALA A 4 9.40 -19.91 -17.53
C ALA A 4 8.39 -18.85 -17.05
N VAL A 5 7.11 -19.09 -17.37
CA VAL A 5 5.97 -18.46 -16.74
C VAL A 5 5.91 -19.04 -15.33
N ILE A 6 6.24 -18.22 -14.33
CA ILE A 6 6.11 -18.62 -12.93
C ILE A 6 4.61 -18.68 -12.63
N ASN A 7 4.03 -19.87 -12.79
CA ASN A 7 2.78 -20.26 -12.17
C ASN A 7 2.99 -20.14 -10.66
N LEU A 8 2.60 -19.01 -10.06
CA LEU A 8 2.34 -18.96 -8.63
C LEU A 8 1.11 -19.84 -8.39
N GLU A 9 1.39 -21.06 -7.94
CA GLU A 9 0.41 -22.03 -7.53
C GLU A 9 -0.60 -21.38 -6.58
N LYS A 10 -1.87 -21.52 -6.96
CA LYS A 10 -3.03 -21.33 -6.11
C LYS A 10 -2.84 -22.12 -4.81
N LYS A 11 -2.41 -21.44 -3.75
CA LYS A 11 -2.74 -21.84 -2.38
C LYS A 11 -3.95 -21.04 -1.96
N ASP A 12 -5.11 -21.68 -2.11
CA ASP A 12 -6.39 -21.30 -1.52
C ASP A 12 -6.27 -21.23 0.01
N SER A 13 -5.72 -20.13 0.48
CA SER A 13 -5.98 -19.61 1.82
C SER A 13 -6.71 -18.31 1.55
N SER A 14 -8.04 -18.33 1.66
CA SER A 14 -8.92 -17.17 1.45
C SER A 14 -8.65 -16.11 2.53
N LEU A 15 -7.46 -15.51 2.51
CA LEU A 15 -7.23 -14.22 3.12
C LEU A 15 -8.05 -13.25 2.28
N MET A 16 -9.15 -12.77 2.86
CA MET A 16 -10.00 -11.73 2.26
C MET A 16 -9.17 -10.45 2.18
N LEU A 17 -8.35 -10.32 1.14
CA LEU A 17 -7.57 -9.12 0.88
C LEU A 17 -8.53 -8.02 0.42
N ARG A 18 -8.76 -7.04 1.29
CA ARG A 18 -9.55 -5.87 0.95
C ARG A 18 -8.62 -4.77 0.46
N GLU A 19 -8.62 -4.53 -0.84
CA GLU A 19 -7.97 -3.34 -1.39
C GLU A 19 -8.81 -2.10 -1.04
N ILE A 20 -8.15 -1.09 -0.49
CA ILE A 20 -8.78 0.19 -0.18
C ILE A 20 -8.00 1.31 -0.86
N SER A 21 -8.72 2.26 -1.47
CA SER A 21 -8.16 3.55 -1.83
C SER A 21 -8.38 4.50 -0.65
N PRO A 22 -7.34 4.85 0.12
CA PRO A 22 -7.51 5.72 1.27
C PRO A 22 -7.93 7.12 0.82
N PRO A 23 -8.76 7.81 1.63
CA PRO A 23 -8.97 9.23 1.47
C PRO A 23 -7.62 9.96 1.49
N HIS A 24 -7.39 10.78 0.48
CA HIS A 24 -6.14 11.49 0.31
C HIS A 24 -6.37 12.94 -0.11
N LYS A 25 -5.46 13.83 0.28
CA LYS A 25 -5.45 15.23 -0.12
C LYS A 25 -4.01 15.73 -0.20
N TRP A 26 -3.74 16.54 -1.22
CA TRP A 26 -2.54 17.37 -1.25
C TRP A 26 -2.78 18.67 -0.49
N ASP A 27 -1.84 19.00 0.40
CA ASP A 27 -1.80 20.26 1.12
C ASP A 27 -0.40 20.85 1.01
N GLN A 28 -0.26 22.14 1.32
CA GLN A 28 1.05 22.79 1.31
C GLN A 28 1.11 23.88 2.38
N ASP A 29 2.29 24.09 2.93
CA ASP A 29 2.60 25.30 3.70
C ASP A 29 3.66 26.14 2.97
N LEU A 30 4.34 27.03 3.70
CA LEU A 30 5.37 27.90 3.12
C LEU A 30 6.59 27.14 2.61
N ASP A 31 6.90 25.99 3.20
CA ASP A 31 8.18 25.31 3.02
C ASP A 31 8.02 23.89 2.41
N PHE A 32 6.84 23.28 2.53
CA PHE A 32 6.63 21.88 2.18
C PHE A 32 5.30 21.60 1.47
N HIS A 33 5.32 20.53 0.67
CA HIS A 33 4.12 19.91 0.08
C HIS A 33 3.85 18.60 0.81
N TYR A 34 2.60 18.41 1.23
CA TYR A 34 2.17 17.26 2.01
C TYR A 34 1.17 16.43 1.22
N LEU A 35 1.43 15.12 1.12
CA LEU A 35 0.37 14.16 0.83
C LEU A 35 -0.21 13.67 2.15
N ARG A 36 -1.43 14.09 2.47
CA ARG A 36 -2.15 13.59 3.64
C ARG A 36 -2.95 12.35 3.24
N LEU A 37 -2.65 11.23 3.88
CA LEU A 37 -3.36 9.96 3.76
C LEU A 37 -4.04 9.62 5.08
N THR A 38 -5.34 9.32 5.02
CA THR A 38 -6.08 8.84 6.20
C THR A 38 -6.20 7.33 6.10
N LEU A 39 -5.49 6.61 6.99
CA LEU A 39 -5.44 5.15 7.03
C LEU A 39 -5.89 4.65 8.42
N PRO A 40 -7.20 4.58 8.70
CA PRO A 40 -7.70 4.14 10.00
C PRO A 40 -7.29 2.69 10.27
N GLY A 41 -6.80 2.42 11.49
CA GLY A 41 -6.38 1.08 11.91
C GLY A 41 -4.94 0.71 11.53
N PHE A 42 -4.25 1.52 10.72
CA PHE A 42 -2.84 1.31 10.42
C PHE A 42 -1.96 2.12 11.37
N ILE A 43 -0.89 1.50 11.88
CA ILE A 43 0.19 2.21 12.58
C ILE A 43 1.34 2.50 11.62
N SER A 44 2.23 3.42 12.01
CA SER A 44 3.39 3.83 11.17
C SER A 44 4.25 2.64 10.72
N ALA A 45 4.41 1.62 11.58
CA ALA A 45 5.18 0.42 11.27
C ALA A 45 4.55 -0.45 10.18
N ASP A 46 3.24 -0.33 9.94
CA ASP A 46 2.51 -1.07 8.91
C ASP A 46 2.69 -0.44 7.51
N ILE A 47 3.25 0.77 7.46
CA ILE A 47 3.32 1.60 6.26
C ILE A 47 4.75 1.69 5.74
N THR A 48 4.89 1.48 4.44
CA THR A 48 6.13 1.76 3.71
C THR A 48 5.89 2.84 2.67
N GLN A 49 6.86 3.75 2.54
CA GLN A 49 6.85 4.80 1.54
C GLN A 49 8.15 4.78 0.74
N HIS A 50 8.06 4.91 -0.58
CA HIS A 50 9.21 5.11 -1.45
C HIS A 50 8.81 5.88 -2.70
N MET A 51 9.80 6.49 -3.35
CA MET A 51 9.64 7.07 -4.67
C MET A 51 10.16 6.08 -5.70
N ASP A 52 9.37 5.78 -6.72
CA ASP A 52 9.85 4.94 -7.83
C ASP A 52 10.74 5.76 -8.79
N LYS A 53 11.35 5.06 -9.77
CA LYS A 53 12.23 5.70 -10.77
C LYS A 53 11.52 6.68 -11.72
N TYR A 54 10.20 6.73 -11.69
CA TYR A 54 9.38 7.63 -12.49
C TYR A 54 8.86 8.83 -11.69
N GLY A 55 9.22 8.93 -10.40
CA GLY A 55 8.79 10.01 -9.52
C GLY A 55 7.41 9.77 -8.89
N HIS A 56 6.86 8.56 -8.94
CA HIS A 56 5.63 8.26 -8.22
C HIS A 56 5.93 8.02 -6.75
N LEU A 57 5.21 8.71 -5.87
CA LEU A 57 5.17 8.41 -4.45
C LEU A 57 4.28 7.18 -4.23
N VAL A 58 4.90 6.05 -3.88
CA VAL A 58 4.22 4.79 -3.61
C VAL A 58 4.09 4.62 -2.10
N VAL A 59 2.85 4.56 -1.62
CA VAL A 59 2.53 4.26 -0.23
C VAL A 59 1.82 2.92 -0.17
N ARG A 60 2.35 1.99 0.62
CA ARG A 60 1.77 0.65 0.82
C ARG A 60 1.58 0.40 2.31
N GLY A 61 0.42 -0.10 2.67
CA GLY A 61 0.11 -0.58 4.01
C GLY A 61 -0.31 -2.04 3.98
N SER A 62 0.11 -2.83 4.96
CA SER A 62 -0.40 -4.19 5.17
C SER A 62 -0.59 -4.40 6.67
N HIS A 63 -1.80 -4.78 7.05
CA HIS A 63 -2.18 -4.97 8.45
C HIS A 63 -3.08 -6.19 8.54
N ASP A 64 -2.81 -7.07 9.50
CA ASP A 64 -3.60 -8.27 9.73
C ASP A 64 -4.87 -7.92 10.51
N ILE A 65 -6.04 -8.22 9.93
CA ILE A 65 -7.32 -8.00 10.59
C ILE A 65 -7.65 -9.26 11.39
N THR A 66 -7.41 -9.24 12.70
CA THR A 66 -8.01 -10.22 13.62
C THR A 66 -9.42 -9.78 13.95
N GLU A 67 -10.43 -10.44 13.36
CA GLU A 67 -11.82 -10.34 13.83
C GLU A 67 -11.92 -10.98 15.23
N HIS A 68 -12.47 -10.22 16.19
CA HIS A 68 -12.79 -10.67 17.54
C HIS A 68 -14.31 -10.84 17.68
#